data_AF-A0A2V9YIT9-F1
#
_entry.id   AF-A0A2V9YIT9-F1
#
_cell.length_a   1.000
_cell.length_b   1.000
_cell.length_c   1.000
_cell.angle_alpha   90.00
_cell.angle_beta   90.00
_cell.angle_gamma   90.00
#
_symmetry.space_group_name_H-M   'P 1'
#
loop_
_entity.id
_entity.type
_entity.pdbx_description
1 polymer ?
#
loop_
_entity_poly.entity_id
_entity_poly.type
_entity_poly.pdbx_seq_one_letter_code
_entity_poly.pdbx_strand_id
1 'polypeptide(L)'
;MKSENLSDLDAEKLIAFRIFGVDKAFIDALRAEGLKISDANKLVAFRIHGVSAQMVRSLHQAGYSPDEDTLVAMRIHGATPEWMQELKKQGYDHLELQKLIAFRIHGVSPEFIQKLQGLGYSHPDPDELIKMRIHNVTPEYIADMRSRGMKDLSIDKLVSMRIHGID
;
A
#
# COMPACT_ATOMS: atom_id res chain seq x y z
N MET A 1 -4.74 31.73 4.68
CA MET A 1 -5.80 30.71 4.53
C MET A 1 -6.87 31.14 3.53
N LYS A 2 -7.57 32.27 3.69
CA LYS A 2 -8.51 32.79 2.66
C LYS A 2 -7.85 33.10 1.29
N SER A 3 -6.54 33.36 1.28
CA SER A 3 -5.72 33.57 0.08
C SER A 3 -5.34 32.30 -0.68
N GLU A 4 -5.62 31.11 -0.14
CA GLU A 4 -5.09 29.84 -0.66
C GLU A 4 -5.96 29.21 -1.75
N ASN A 5 -7.04 29.86 -2.18
CA ASN A 5 -8.00 29.36 -3.18
C ASN A 5 -8.45 27.92 -2.91
N LEU A 6 -8.89 27.66 -1.68
CA LEU A 6 -9.35 26.35 -1.23
C LEU A 6 -10.87 26.24 -1.38
N SER A 7 -11.36 25.12 -1.92
CA SER A 7 -12.77 24.76 -1.85
C SER A 7 -13.12 24.25 -0.44
N ASP A 8 -14.41 24.30 -0.11
CA ASP A 8 -14.95 23.73 1.13
C ASP A 8 -14.33 24.31 2.42
N LEU A 9 -13.85 25.56 2.33
CA LEU A 9 -13.27 26.29 3.44
C LEU A 9 -14.35 27.12 4.16
N ASP A 10 -14.89 26.58 5.24
CA ASP A 10 -15.81 27.27 6.15
C ASP A 10 -15.20 27.46 7.57
N ALA A 11 -16.00 27.95 8.51
CA ALA A 11 -15.55 28.19 9.88
C ALA A 11 -15.16 26.88 10.60
N GLU A 12 -15.91 25.80 10.38
CA GLU A 12 -15.59 24.48 10.95
C GLU A 12 -14.26 23.99 10.40
N LYS A 13 -14.02 24.19 9.10
CA LYS A 13 -12.77 23.81 8.45
C LYS A 13 -11.57 24.60 8.95
N LEU A 14 -11.73 25.90 9.23
CA LEU A 14 -10.67 26.69 9.86
C LEU A 14 -10.34 26.22 11.27
N ILE A 15 -11.34 25.75 12.04
CA ILE A 15 -11.12 25.13 13.36
C ILE A 15 -10.35 23.81 13.18
N ALA A 16 -10.77 22.96 12.24
CA ALA A 16 -10.09 21.70 11.94
C ALA A 16 -8.63 21.95 11.51
N PHE A 17 -8.37 22.96 10.69
CA PHE A 17 -7.03 23.37 10.30
C PHE A 17 -6.16 23.74 11.50
N ARG A 18 -6.71 24.47 12.47
CA ARG A 18 -5.99 24.78 13.72
C ARG A 18 -5.71 23.52 14.56
N ILE A 19 -6.68 22.60 14.67
CA ILE A 19 -6.55 21.37 15.46
C ILE A 19 -5.52 20.41 14.85
N PHE A 20 -5.60 20.19 13.54
CA PHE A 20 -4.76 19.22 12.82
C PHE A 20 -3.49 19.85 12.22
N GLY A 21 -3.26 21.14 12.46
CA GLY A 21 -2.06 21.85 12.01
C GLY A 21 -1.97 22.05 10.49
N VAL A 22 -3.10 22.18 9.78
CA VAL A 22 -3.07 22.57 8.36
C VAL A 22 -2.72 24.06 8.29
N ASP A 23 -1.46 24.36 7.97
CA ASP A 23 -0.93 25.72 7.84
C ASP A 23 -0.48 25.99 6.39
N LYS A 24 -0.10 27.25 6.13
CA LYS A 24 0.36 27.66 4.79
C LYS A 24 1.63 26.92 4.37
N ALA A 25 2.57 26.71 5.30
CA ALA A 25 3.83 26.03 4.99
C ALA A 25 3.60 24.60 4.51
N PHE A 26 2.65 23.88 5.12
CA PHE A 26 2.23 22.55 4.71
C PHE A 26 1.61 22.54 3.31
N ILE A 27 0.67 23.46 3.04
CA ILE A 27 0.02 23.57 1.73
C ILE A 27 1.05 23.93 0.63
N ASP A 28 1.92 24.90 0.90
CA ASP A 28 2.99 25.31 -0.01
C ASP A 28 3.95 24.15 -0.31
N ALA A 29 4.32 23.37 0.72
CA ALA A 29 5.19 22.21 0.56
C ALA A 29 4.56 21.14 -0.35
N LEU A 30 3.26 20.84 -0.19
CA LEU A 30 2.57 19.89 -1.08
C LEU A 30 2.52 20.41 -2.53
N ARG A 31 2.21 21.69 -2.72
CA ARG A 31 2.17 22.33 -4.03
C ARG A 31 3.53 22.39 -4.72
N ALA A 32 4.60 22.57 -3.94
CA ALA A 32 5.97 22.54 -4.46
C ALA A 32 6.35 21.17 -5.04
N GLU A 33 5.73 20.09 -4.55
CA GLU A 33 5.88 18.75 -5.14
C GLU A 33 4.93 18.51 -6.32
N GLY A 34 4.13 19.50 -6.73
CA GLY A 34 3.25 19.42 -7.89
C GLY A 34 1.81 18.96 -7.58
N LEU A 35 1.45 18.73 -6.31
CA LEU A 35 0.06 18.41 -5.96
C LEU A 35 -0.82 19.66 -6.09
N LYS A 36 -1.82 19.55 -6.96
CA LYS A 36 -2.84 20.60 -7.18
C LYS A 36 -3.99 20.48 -6.17
N ILE A 37 -3.64 20.38 -4.89
CA ILE A 37 -4.60 20.24 -3.80
C ILE A 37 -5.35 21.56 -3.57
N SER A 38 -6.68 21.52 -3.69
CA SER A 38 -7.58 22.64 -3.39
C SER A 38 -8.68 22.30 -2.40
N ASP A 39 -8.97 21.02 -2.15
CA ASP A 39 -10.01 20.60 -1.20
C ASP A 39 -9.50 20.70 0.25
N ALA A 40 -10.16 21.53 1.05
CA ALA A 40 -9.82 21.70 2.46
C ALA A 40 -10.08 20.44 3.31
N ASN A 41 -11.04 19.58 2.95
CA ASN A 41 -11.27 18.28 3.59
C ASN A 41 -10.08 17.35 3.39
N LYS A 42 -9.55 17.28 2.17
CA LYS A 42 -8.39 16.46 1.84
C LYS A 42 -7.13 16.93 2.57
N LEU A 43 -6.92 18.25 2.70
CA LEU A 43 -5.81 18.78 3.51
C LEU A 43 -5.88 18.37 4.99
N VAL A 44 -7.07 18.33 5.58
CA VAL A 44 -7.26 17.78 6.93
C VAL A 44 -6.96 16.29 6.96
N ALA A 45 -7.51 15.52 6.01
CA ALA A 45 -7.26 14.08 5.92
C ALA A 45 -5.77 13.76 5.79
N PHE A 46 -5.04 14.55 5.01
CA PHE A 46 -3.59 14.41 4.86
C PHE A 46 -2.87 14.58 6.19
N ARG A 47 -3.24 15.56 7.01
CA ARG A 47 -2.68 15.73 8.36
C ARG A 47 -3.03 14.57 9.29
N ILE A 48 -4.28 14.12 9.27
CA ILE A 48 -4.74 13.00 10.11
C ILE A 48 -3.99 11.71 9.78
N HIS A 49 -3.83 11.39 8.49
CA HIS A 49 -3.19 10.15 8.03
C HIS A 49 -1.67 10.30 7.80
N GLY A 50 -1.14 11.51 7.99
CA GLY A 50 0.29 11.79 7.89
C GLY A 50 0.85 11.91 6.47
N VAL A 51 0.04 12.16 5.44
CA VAL A 51 0.53 12.45 4.08
C VAL A 51 1.45 13.68 4.12
N SER A 52 2.64 13.56 3.54
CA SER A 52 3.68 14.59 3.58
C SER A 52 4.25 14.90 2.19
N ALA A 53 4.77 16.11 2.00
CA ALA A 53 5.48 16.48 0.77
C ALA A 53 6.66 15.53 0.47
N GLN A 54 7.37 15.05 1.51
CA GLN A 54 8.43 14.06 1.33
C GLN A 54 7.93 12.73 0.74
N MET A 55 6.76 12.24 1.17
CA MET A 55 6.16 11.04 0.61
C MET A 55 5.82 11.25 -0.86
N VAL A 56 5.19 12.38 -1.19
CA VAL A 56 4.83 12.75 -2.57
C VAL A 56 6.06 12.80 -3.47
N ARG A 57 7.12 13.49 -3.01
CA ARG A 57 8.41 13.54 -3.69
C ARG A 57 8.97 12.15 -3.96
N SER A 58 8.96 11.29 -2.95
CA SER A 58 9.52 9.93 -3.04
C SER A 58 8.74 9.10 -4.07
N LEU A 59 7.42 9.26 -4.13
CA LEU A 59 6.58 8.58 -5.12
C LEU A 59 6.83 9.12 -6.54
N HIS A 60 6.93 10.43 -6.72
CA HIS A 60 7.30 11.03 -8.02
C HIS A 60 8.69 10.56 -8.49
N GLN A 61 9.68 10.47 -7.59
CA GLN A 61 11.02 9.94 -7.90
C GLN A 61 11.00 8.46 -8.27
N ALA A 62 10.07 7.69 -7.71
CA ALA A 62 9.82 6.31 -8.08
C ALA A 62 8.94 6.15 -9.34
N GLY A 63 8.58 7.25 -10.01
CA GLY A 63 7.83 7.25 -11.26
C GLY A 63 6.30 7.19 -11.11
N TYR A 64 5.79 7.33 -9.89
CA TYR A 64 4.35 7.32 -9.61
C TYR A 64 3.77 8.73 -9.54
N SER A 65 2.54 8.90 -10.03
CA SER A 65 1.78 10.15 -9.92
C SER A 65 0.43 9.89 -9.22
N PRO A 66 0.42 9.72 -7.89
CA PRO A 66 -0.80 9.39 -7.14
C PRO A 66 -1.77 10.57 -7.09
N ASP A 67 -3.07 10.26 -7.08
CA ASP A 67 -4.08 11.22 -6.65
C ASP A 67 -4.17 11.31 -5.11
N GLU A 68 -4.98 12.25 -4.64
CA GLU A 68 -5.13 12.56 -3.22
C GLU A 68 -5.69 11.39 -2.41
N ASP A 69 -6.63 10.65 -2.98
CA ASP A 69 -7.25 9.48 -2.35
C ASP A 69 -6.26 8.32 -2.23
N THR A 70 -5.45 8.11 -3.26
CA THR A 70 -4.39 7.10 -3.25
C THR A 70 -3.35 7.42 -2.17
N LEU A 71 -2.92 8.68 -2.04
CA LEU A 71 -1.98 9.08 -0.98
C LEU A 71 -2.51 8.77 0.42
N VAL A 72 -3.80 9.06 0.67
CA VAL A 72 -4.45 8.77 1.95
C VAL A 72 -4.57 7.25 2.17
N ALA A 73 -5.02 6.50 1.17
CA ALA A 73 -5.14 5.04 1.25
C ALA A 73 -3.80 4.36 1.52
N MET A 74 -2.74 4.79 0.84
CA MET A 74 -1.37 4.30 1.10
C MET A 74 -0.95 4.54 2.55
N ARG A 75 -1.28 5.70 3.13
CA ARG A 75 -1.00 5.97 4.53
C ARG A 75 -1.82 5.13 5.50
N ILE A 76 -3.11 4.98 5.24
CA ILE A 76 -4.02 4.17 6.07
C ILE A 76 -3.56 2.71 6.13
N HIS A 77 -3.19 2.14 4.98
CA HIS A 77 -2.76 0.74 4.90
C HIS A 77 -1.25 0.56 5.10
N GLY A 78 -0.49 1.66 5.19
CA GLY A 78 0.95 1.69 5.38
C GLY A 78 1.77 1.23 4.18
N ALA A 79 1.26 1.35 2.95
CA ALA A 79 2.04 1.16 1.74
C ALA A 79 3.02 2.33 1.56
N THR A 80 4.08 2.39 2.38
CA THR A 80 5.04 3.50 2.38
C THR A 80 6.10 3.34 1.29
N PRO A 81 6.76 4.44 0.84
CA PRO A 81 7.88 4.36 -0.07
C PRO A 81 9.03 3.48 0.44
N GLU A 82 9.26 3.46 1.75
CA GLU A 82 10.24 2.57 2.39
C GLU A 82 9.82 1.13 2.13
N TRP A 83 8.60 0.73 2.54
CA TRP A 83 8.05 -0.62 2.34
C TRP A 83 8.12 -1.12 0.89
N MET A 84 7.91 -0.21 -0.07
CA MET A 84 8.05 -0.51 -1.50
C MET A 84 9.50 -0.88 -1.87
N GLN A 85 10.51 -0.32 -1.20
CA GLN A 85 11.90 -0.73 -1.39
C GLN A 85 12.17 -2.14 -0.87
N GLU A 86 11.54 -2.59 0.23
CA GLU A 86 11.65 -4.00 0.64
C GLU A 86 11.02 -4.94 -0.40
N LEU A 87 9.87 -4.58 -0.99
CA LEU A 87 9.26 -5.37 -2.07
C LEU A 87 10.17 -5.44 -3.31
N LYS A 88 10.79 -4.32 -3.68
CA LYS A 88 11.76 -4.26 -4.77
C LYS A 88 12.93 -5.21 -4.56
N LYS A 89 13.41 -5.37 -3.31
CA LYS A 89 14.46 -6.35 -2.96
C LYS A 89 14.01 -7.81 -3.16
N GLN A 90 12.70 -8.09 -3.10
CA GLN A 90 12.13 -9.40 -3.42
C GLN A 90 11.82 -9.59 -4.92
N GLY A 91 12.16 -8.61 -5.75
CA GLY A 91 11.94 -8.62 -7.20
C GLY A 91 10.64 -7.95 -7.66
N TYR A 92 9.84 -7.41 -6.75
CA TYR A 92 8.57 -6.75 -7.08
C TYR A 92 8.78 -5.24 -7.17
N ASP A 93 9.14 -4.78 -8.36
CA ASP A 93 9.36 -3.36 -8.68
C ASP A 93 8.22 -2.84 -9.57
N HIS A 94 7.97 -1.52 -9.54
CA HIS A 94 6.99 -0.84 -10.39
C HIS A 94 5.55 -1.42 -10.36
N LEU A 95 5.13 -2.02 -9.25
CA LEU A 95 3.73 -2.43 -9.06
C LEU A 95 2.81 -1.21 -9.05
N GLU A 96 1.61 -1.34 -9.63
CA GLU A 96 0.59 -0.30 -9.50
C GLU A 96 0.29 0.01 -8.03
N LEU A 97 0.03 1.29 -7.70
CA LEU A 97 -0.21 1.71 -6.32
C LEU A 97 -1.40 0.98 -5.68
N GLN A 98 -2.44 0.69 -6.47
CA GLN A 98 -3.58 -0.09 -5.99
C GLN A 98 -3.19 -1.53 -5.63
N LYS A 99 -2.22 -2.12 -6.34
CA LYS A 99 -1.68 -3.44 -6.00
C LYS A 99 -0.89 -3.41 -4.70
N LEU A 100 -0.08 -2.36 -4.49
CA LEU A 100 0.68 -2.14 -3.26
C LEU A 100 -0.26 -1.95 -2.05
N ILE A 101 -1.36 -1.22 -2.22
CA ILE A 101 -2.41 -1.10 -1.20
C ILE A 101 -3.07 -2.46 -0.93
N ALA A 102 -3.43 -3.21 -1.97
CA ALA A 102 -4.04 -4.53 -1.82
C ALA A 102 -3.11 -5.53 -1.10
N PHE A 103 -1.81 -5.49 -1.38
CA PHE A 103 -0.81 -6.28 -0.66
C PHE A 103 -0.86 -5.99 0.84
N ARG A 104 -0.91 -4.72 1.24
CA ARG A 104 -1.03 -4.34 2.66
C ARG A 104 -2.34 -4.80 3.27
N ILE A 105 -3.47 -4.65 2.57
CA ILE A 105 -4.80 -5.07 3.04
C ILE A 105 -4.85 -6.58 3.29
N HIS A 106 -4.31 -7.38 2.38
CA HIS A 106 -4.33 -8.84 2.48
C HIS A 106 -3.10 -9.41 3.22
N GLY A 107 -2.15 -8.56 3.61
CA GLY A 107 -0.95 -8.95 4.37
C GLY A 107 0.11 -9.68 3.53
N VAL A 108 0.18 -9.44 2.22
CA VAL A 108 1.34 -9.85 1.42
C VAL A 108 2.55 -9.04 1.88
N SER A 109 3.46 -9.68 2.61
CA SER A 109 4.66 -9.04 3.17
C SER A 109 5.94 -9.49 2.44
N PRO A 110 7.03 -8.70 2.49
CA PRO A 110 8.33 -9.13 1.96
C PRO A 110 8.80 -10.47 2.54
N GLU A 111 8.53 -10.72 3.83
CA GLU A 111 8.89 -11.98 4.51
C GLU A 111 8.05 -13.16 4.00
N PHE A 112 6.77 -12.94 3.72
CA PHE A 112 5.91 -13.96 3.10
C PHE A 112 6.44 -14.34 1.73
N ILE A 113 6.76 -13.35 0.89
CA ILE A 113 7.35 -13.55 -0.44
C ILE A 113 8.68 -14.31 -0.33
N GLN A 114 9.58 -13.88 0.56
CA GLN A 114 10.87 -14.53 0.77
C GLN A 114 10.73 -16.00 1.18
N LYS A 115 9.79 -16.31 2.09
CA LYS A 115 9.52 -17.70 2.50
C LYS A 115 9.00 -18.54 1.33
N LEU A 116 8.12 -17.99 0.49
CA LEU A 116 7.62 -18.67 -0.71
C LEU A 116 8.75 -18.95 -1.71
N GLN A 117 9.64 -18.00 -1.93
CA GLN A 117 10.84 -18.19 -2.76
C GLN A 117 11.73 -19.32 -2.22
N GLY A 118 11.93 -19.39 -0.91
CA GLY A 118 12.65 -20.50 -0.26
C GLY A 118 11.95 -21.85 -0.41
N LEU A 119 10.63 -21.86 -0.62
CA LEU A 119 9.85 -23.03 -0.97
C LEU A 119 9.85 -23.31 -2.48
N GLY A 120 10.56 -22.56 -3.32
CA GLY A 120 10.66 -22.81 -4.76
C GLY A 120 9.59 -22.11 -5.59
N TYR A 121 8.79 -21.22 -5.00
CA TYR A 121 7.91 -20.30 -5.72
C TYR A 121 8.66 -18.99 -5.96
N SER A 122 9.54 -18.96 -6.96
CA SER A 122 10.55 -17.91 -7.13
C SER A 122 10.00 -16.51 -7.41
N HIS A 123 8.92 -16.41 -8.17
CA HIS A 123 8.31 -15.12 -8.49
C HIS A 123 6.82 -15.25 -8.83
N PRO A 124 5.97 -15.56 -7.84
CA PRO A 124 4.52 -15.61 -8.04
C PRO A 124 3.97 -14.31 -8.64
N ASP A 125 2.92 -14.42 -9.43
CA ASP A 125 2.21 -13.24 -9.88
C ASP A 125 1.64 -12.46 -8.67
N PRO A 126 1.60 -11.11 -8.69
CA PRO A 126 1.03 -10.33 -7.60
C PRO A 126 -0.40 -10.75 -7.20
N ASP A 127 -1.24 -11.14 -8.16
CA ASP A 127 -2.59 -11.62 -7.86
C ASP A 127 -2.60 -13.00 -7.22
N GLU A 128 -1.63 -13.86 -7.55
CA GLU A 128 -1.43 -15.13 -6.87
C GLU A 128 -1.06 -14.92 -5.40
N LEU A 129 -0.14 -13.99 -5.11
CA LEU A 129 0.23 -13.65 -3.72
C LEU A 129 -0.98 -13.18 -2.91
N ILE A 130 -1.82 -12.33 -3.48
CA ILE A 130 -3.05 -11.86 -2.85
C ILE A 130 -4.02 -13.03 -2.62
N LYS A 131 -4.27 -13.86 -3.64
CA LYS A 131 -5.15 -15.05 -3.52
C LYS A 131 -4.67 -16.00 -2.43
N MET A 132 -3.37 -16.27 -2.35
CA MET A 132 -2.79 -17.10 -1.29
C MET A 132 -3.13 -16.55 0.09
N ARG A 133 -2.99 -15.24 0.29
CA ARG A 133 -3.34 -14.60 1.56
C ARG A 133 -4.83 -14.67 1.87
N ILE A 134 -5.69 -14.41 0.89
CA ILE A 134 -7.16 -14.49 1.04
C ILE A 134 -7.60 -15.90 1.45
N HIS A 135 -7.00 -16.94 0.88
CA HIS A 135 -7.35 -18.34 1.15
C HIS A 135 -6.46 -19.01 2.21
N ASN A 136 -5.68 -18.22 2.94
CA ASN A 136 -4.80 -18.68 4.01
C ASN A 136 -3.82 -19.80 3.57
N VAL A 137 -3.28 -19.71 2.36
CA VAL A 137 -2.17 -20.53 1.87
C VAL A 137 -0.89 -19.96 2.48
N THR A 138 -0.42 -20.56 3.57
CA THR A 138 0.79 -20.12 4.28
C THR A 138 2.02 -20.95 3.88
N PRO A 139 3.25 -20.45 4.11
CA PRO A 139 4.47 -21.26 3.95
C PRO A 139 4.43 -22.54 4.79
N GLU A 140 3.83 -22.49 5.97
CA GLU A 140 3.68 -23.63 6.88
C GLU A 140 2.71 -24.67 6.31
N TYR A 141 1.60 -24.24 5.69
CA TYR A 141 0.69 -25.13 4.97
C TYR A 141 1.39 -25.83 3.80
N ILE A 142 2.15 -25.10 2.99
CA ILE A 142 2.90 -25.66 1.87
C ILE A 142 3.94 -26.70 2.35
N ALA A 143 4.64 -26.41 3.45
CA ALA A 143 5.60 -27.34 4.04
C ALA A 143 4.92 -28.62 4.54
N ASP A 144 3.75 -28.51 5.16
CA ASP A 144 2.96 -29.67 5.60
C ASP A 144 2.50 -30.55 4.42
N MET A 145 1.98 -29.95 3.34
CA MET A 145 1.61 -30.70 2.13
C MET A 145 2.79 -31.48 1.54
N ARG A 146 3.98 -30.86 1.53
CA ARG A 146 5.23 -31.53 1.10
C ARG A 146 5.61 -32.68 2.01
N SER A 147 5.45 -32.54 3.33
CA SER A 147 5.73 -33.60 4.30
C SER A 147 4.87 -34.85 4.08
N ARG A 148 3.67 -34.66 3.52
CA ARG A 148 2.72 -35.73 3.17
C ARG A 148 2.92 -36.28 1.76
N GLY A 149 4.00 -35.89 1.09
CA GLY A 149 4.35 -36.37 -0.26
C GLY A 149 3.70 -35.61 -1.40
N MET A 150 2.89 -34.57 -1.14
CA MET A 150 2.34 -33.71 -2.19
C MET A 150 3.39 -32.66 -2.59
N LYS A 151 4.14 -32.97 -3.64
CA LYS A 151 5.21 -32.13 -4.18
C LYS A 151 4.74 -31.38 -5.43
N ASP A 152 5.47 -30.32 -5.78
CA ASP A 152 5.32 -29.57 -7.03
C ASP A 152 3.89 -29.04 -7.31
N LEU A 153 3.16 -28.71 -6.24
CA LEU A 153 1.82 -28.12 -6.34
C LEU A 153 1.94 -26.68 -6.87
N SER A 154 1.16 -26.34 -7.90
CA SER A 154 1.00 -24.94 -8.32
C SER A 154 0.28 -24.12 -7.24
N ILE A 155 0.42 -22.79 -7.30
CA ILE A 155 -0.28 -21.89 -6.38
C ILE A 155 -1.80 -22.06 -6.50
N ASP A 156 -2.32 -22.11 -7.72
CA ASP A 156 -3.75 -22.36 -7.95
C ASP A 156 -4.22 -23.67 -7.32
N LYS A 157 -3.38 -24.71 -7.34
CA LYS A 157 -3.71 -25.99 -6.70
C LYS A 157 -3.71 -25.87 -5.17
N LEU A 158 -2.73 -25.19 -4.57
CA LEU A 158 -2.69 -24.93 -3.14
C LEU A 158 -3.90 -24.12 -2.68
N VAL A 159 -4.27 -23.07 -3.42
CA VAL A 159 -5.45 -22.25 -3.17
C VAL A 159 -6.72 -23.11 -3.27
N SER A 160 -6.85 -23.92 -4.33
CA SER A 160 -7.97 -24.84 -4.50
C SER A 160 -8.09 -25.81 -3.33
N MET A 161 -6.97 -26.38 -2.87
CA MET A 161 -6.96 -27.30 -1.73
C MET A 161 -7.45 -26.63 -0.43
N ARG A 162 -7.00 -25.39 -0.13
CA ARG A 162 -7.51 -24.61 1.01
C ARG A 162 -9.01 -24.32 0.91
N ILE A 163 -9.50 -23.96 -0.27
CA ILE A 163 -10.93 -23.71 -0.50
C ILE A 163 -11.77 -24.97 -0.20
N HIS A 164 -11.24 -26.16 -0.49
CA HIS A 164 -11.92 -27.44 -0.23
C HIS A 164 -11.63 -28.03 1.15
N GLY A 165 -10.95 -27.29 2.04
CA GLY A 165 -10.67 -27.75 3.41
C GLY A 165 -9.67 -28.91 3.51
N ILE A 166 -8.76 -29.02 2.54
CA ILE A 166 -7.68 -30.00 2.59
C ILE A 166 -6.54 -29.42 3.43
N ASP A 167 -6.41 -29.95 4.65
CA ASP A 167 -5.35 -29.67 5.62
C ASP A 167 -4.38 -30.84 5.77
#